data_AF-A0A8H4JNS5-F1
#
_entry.id   AF-A0A8H4JNS5-F1
#
_cell.length_a   1.000
_cell.length_b   1.000
_cell.length_c   1.000
_cell.angle_alpha   90.00
_cell.angle_beta   90.00
_cell.angle_gamma   90.00
#
_symmetry.space_group_name_H-M   'P 1'
#
loop_
_entity.id
_entity.type
_entity.pdbx_description
1 polymer ?
#
loop_
_entity_poly.entity_id
_entity_poly.type
_entity_poly.pdbx_seq_one_letter_code
_entity_poly.pdbx_strand_id
1 'polypeptide(L)'
;MDASANVVNRGEAPHRDNVINEQHLHNGEKNPVPDTPEAPQIAICGITLRLPRGISNCQDYWDLLYHGLDARRPIPSSRFNINGFNDRLGGKDPIKTRHGYFIEDDLSRLDTTFLMTKNELDRFFLSRLAQRLG
;
A
#
# COMPACT_ATOMS: atom_id res chain seq x y z
N MET A 1 -62.94 -7.54 -24.37
CA MET A 1 -61.55 -7.60 -24.85
C MET A 1 -60.71 -6.55 -24.11
N ASP A 2 -60.85 -6.62 -22.80
CA ASP A 2 -59.86 -6.47 -21.75
C ASP A 2 -58.45 -6.92 -22.16
N ALA A 3 -57.51 -5.97 -22.14
CA ALA A 3 -56.08 -6.23 -22.14
C ALA A 3 -55.48 -5.49 -20.93
N SER A 4 -55.16 -6.27 -19.91
CA SER A 4 -54.62 -5.87 -18.61
C SER A 4 -53.32 -5.07 -18.72
N ALA A 5 -53.24 -4.02 -17.90
CA ALA A 5 -51.99 -3.31 -17.61
C ALA A 5 -51.04 -4.25 -16.86
N ASN A 6 -49.84 -4.44 -17.41
CA ASN A 6 -48.79 -5.23 -16.78
C ASN A 6 -48.13 -4.41 -15.67
N VAL A 7 -48.47 -4.72 -14.42
CA VAL A 7 -47.83 -4.20 -13.21
C VAL A 7 -46.44 -4.81 -13.10
N VAL A 8 -45.41 -4.06 -13.47
CA VAL A 8 -44.02 -4.43 -13.20
C VAL A 8 -43.75 -4.22 -11.70
N ASN A 9 -43.51 -5.33 -11.02
CA ASN A 9 -43.13 -5.44 -9.61
C ASN A 9 -42.00 -4.45 -9.27
N ARG A 10 -42.21 -3.63 -8.23
CA ARG A 10 -41.13 -2.91 -7.57
C ARG A 10 -40.21 -3.95 -6.94
N GLY A 11 -38.95 -4.00 -7.38
CA GLY A 11 -37.92 -4.82 -6.75
C GLY A 11 -37.76 -4.41 -5.28
N GLU A 12 -38.14 -5.31 -4.40
CA GLU A 12 -37.93 -5.23 -2.97
C GLU A 12 -36.42 -5.34 -2.70
N ALA A 13 -35.88 -4.38 -1.94
CA ALA A 13 -34.47 -4.39 -1.58
C ALA A 13 -34.17 -5.64 -0.74
N PRO A 14 -33.05 -6.35 -0.97
CA PRO A 14 -32.70 -7.49 -0.13
C PRO A 14 -32.49 -6.98 1.31
N HIS A 15 -33.36 -7.41 2.21
CA HIS A 15 -33.22 -7.27 3.65
C HIS A 15 -31.91 -7.97 4.03
N ARG A 16 -30.86 -7.17 4.22
CA ARG A 16 -29.60 -7.67 4.77
C ARG A 16 -29.84 -7.94 6.24
N ASP A 17 -30.22 -9.17 6.55
CA ASP A 17 -30.14 -9.70 7.90
C ASP A 17 -28.66 -9.72 8.27
N ASN A 18 -28.21 -8.66 8.94
CA ASN A 18 -26.96 -8.64 9.68
C ASN A 18 -27.13 -9.61 10.86
N VAL A 19 -27.04 -10.91 10.58
CA VAL A 19 -26.86 -11.94 11.60
C VAL A 19 -25.43 -11.78 12.11
N ILE A 20 -25.29 -10.90 13.08
CA ILE A 20 -24.23 -10.96 14.07
C ILE A 20 -24.17 -12.40 14.58
N ASN A 21 -23.03 -13.08 14.34
CA ASN A 21 -22.76 -14.40 14.89
C ASN A 21 -22.55 -14.29 16.41
N GLU A 22 -23.62 -14.02 17.15
CA GLU A 22 -23.71 -14.20 18.60
C GLU A 22 -24.03 -15.66 18.91
N GLN A 23 -23.11 -16.57 18.58
CA GLN A 23 -23.18 -17.95 19.03
C GLN A 23 -21.81 -18.40 19.52
N HIS A 24 -21.49 -18.01 20.75
CA HIS A 24 -20.62 -18.77 21.66
C HIS A 24 -21.04 -18.52 23.11
N LEU A 25 -22.31 -18.80 23.41
CA LEU A 25 -22.74 -19.03 24.78
C LEU A 25 -22.15 -20.38 25.22
N HIS A 26 -21.15 -20.34 26.09
CA HIS A 26 -20.48 -21.51 26.63
C HIS A 26 -21.45 -22.36 27.46
N ASN A 27 -21.71 -23.61 27.03
CA ASN A 27 -21.77 -24.78 27.91
C ASN A 27 -21.98 -26.08 27.11
N GLY A 28 -21.09 -27.06 27.33
CA GLY A 28 -21.29 -28.46 26.93
C GLY A 28 -20.13 -29.07 26.16
N GLU A 29 -19.26 -29.79 26.87
CA GLU A 29 -18.29 -30.78 26.36
C GLU A 29 -17.04 -30.22 25.64
N LYS A 30 -16.03 -29.85 26.44
CA LYS A 30 -14.64 -29.71 25.98
C LYS A 30 -14.09 -31.10 25.67
N ASN A 31 -14.13 -31.53 24.42
CA ASN A 31 -13.15 -32.51 23.95
C ASN A 31 -11.75 -31.93 24.21
N PRO A 32 -10.81 -32.66 24.84
CA PRO A 32 -9.46 -32.17 25.04
C PRO A 32 -8.80 -32.04 23.67
N VAL A 33 -8.80 -30.82 23.13
CA VAL A 33 -7.89 -30.45 22.06
C VAL A 33 -6.49 -30.73 22.60
N PRO A 34 -5.65 -31.54 21.93
CA PRO A 34 -4.29 -31.77 22.38
C PRO A 34 -3.63 -30.40 22.60
N ASP A 35 -2.99 -30.22 23.77
CA ASP A 35 -2.32 -29.00 24.23
C ASP A 35 -1.32 -28.50 23.17
N THR A 36 -1.86 -27.83 22.17
CA THR A 36 -1.09 -27.15 21.15
C THR A 36 -0.85 -25.79 21.80
N PRO A 37 0.42 -25.42 22.10
CA PRO A 37 0.69 -24.15 22.75
C PRO A 37 0.04 -23.03 21.93
N GLU A 38 -0.86 -22.28 22.58
CA GLU A 38 -1.53 -21.15 21.96
C GLU A 38 -0.47 -20.18 21.45
N ALA A 39 -0.60 -19.74 20.20
CA ALA A 39 0.36 -18.82 19.62
C ALA A 39 0.39 -17.53 20.46
N PRO A 40 1.58 -16.96 20.71
CA PRO A 40 1.68 -15.73 21.49
C PRO A 40 0.93 -14.58 20.81
N GLN A 41 0.18 -13.81 21.60
CA GLN A 41 -0.54 -12.64 21.11
C GLN A 41 0.46 -11.50 20.83
N ILE A 42 0.46 -10.98 19.60
CA ILE A 42 1.34 -9.89 19.17
C ILE A 42 0.52 -8.63 18.96
N ALA A 43 0.88 -7.55 19.65
CA ALA A 43 0.27 -6.23 19.49
C ALA A 43 1.05 -5.37 18.48
N ILE A 44 0.33 -4.60 17.66
CA ILE A 44 0.92 -3.55 16.82
C ILE A 44 0.84 -2.23 17.61
N CYS A 45 1.98 -1.75 18.10
CA CYS A 45 2.04 -0.55 18.94
C CYS A 45 2.26 0.76 18.16
N GLY A 46 2.51 0.69 16.85
CA GLY A 46 2.75 1.87 16.03
C GLY A 46 2.93 1.53 14.55
N ILE A 47 2.70 2.54 13.71
CA ILE A 47 2.87 2.49 12.26
C ILE A 47 3.43 3.83 11.78
N THR A 48 4.23 3.78 10.71
CA THR A 48 4.69 4.96 9.97
C THR A 48 4.45 4.72 8.49
N LEU A 49 4.12 5.78 7.76
CA LEU A 49 3.67 5.70 6.38
C LEU A 49 4.47 6.64 5.50
N ARG A 50 4.85 6.15 4.32
CA ARG A 50 5.37 6.95 3.22
C ARG A 50 4.89 6.33 1.92
N LEU A 51 3.74 6.79 1.49
CA LEU A 51 2.97 6.21 0.41
C LEU A 51 2.85 7.21 -0.76
N PRO A 52 2.46 6.75 -1.96
CA PRO A 52 2.24 7.64 -3.10
C PRO A 52 1.10 8.63 -2.82
N ARG A 53 1.04 9.71 -3.61
CA ARG A 53 0.18 10.89 -3.39
C ARG A 53 0.55 11.71 -2.15
N GLY A 54 1.77 11.57 -1.63
CA GLY A 54 2.25 12.31 -0.45
C GLY A 54 1.64 11.84 0.88
N ILE A 55 1.00 10.66 0.90
CA ILE A 55 0.37 10.13 2.10
C ILE A 55 1.47 9.76 3.10
N SER A 56 1.45 10.44 4.24
CA SER A 56 2.47 10.36 5.30
C SER A 56 1.88 10.18 6.70
N ASN A 57 0.55 10.09 6.81
CA ASN A 57 -0.16 9.90 8.06
C ASN A 57 -1.33 8.91 7.88
N CYS A 58 -1.83 8.38 9.00
CA CYS A 58 -2.86 7.35 9.00
C CYS A 58 -4.22 7.86 8.50
N GLN A 59 -4.52 9.15 8.68
CA GLN A 59 -5.79 9.73 8.26
C GLN A 59 -5.90 9.73 6.74
N ASP A 60 -4.88 10.26 6.05
CA ASP A 60 -4.88 10.31 4.58
C ASP A 60 -4.86 8.90 3.96
N TYR A 61 -4.19 7.95 4.62
CA TYR A 61 -4.20 6.56 4.21
C TYR A 61 -5.60 5.94 4.37
N TRP A 62 -6.26 6.20 5.50
CA TRP A 62 -7.62 5.75 5.73
C TRP A 62 -8.59 6.35 4.72
N ASP A 63 -8.48 7.64 4.42
CA ASP A 63 -9.34 8.32 3.45
C ASP A 63 -9.16 7.75 2.04
N LEU A 64 -7.93 7.37 1.66
CA LEU A 64 -7.66 6.67 0.40
C LEU A 64 -8.39 5.32 0.35
N LEU A 65 -8.32 4.52 1.41
CA LEU A 65 -8.97 3.21 1.47
C LEU A 65 -10.49 3.34 1.50
N TYR A 66 -11.00 4.21 2.37
CA TYR A 66 -12.43 4.41 2.58
C TYR A 66 -13.13 4.89 1.31
N HIS A 67 -12.50 5.80 0.57
CA HIS A 67 -13.03 6.30 -0.70
C HIS A 67 -12.63 5.42 -1.91
N GLY A 68 -11.87 4.34 -1.72
CA GLY A 68 -11.45 3.44 -2.80
C GLY A 68 -10.60 4.13 -3.88
N LEU A 69 -9.77 5.09 -3.50
CA LEU A 69 -9.00 5.90 -4.45
C LEU A 69 -7.77 5.16 -4.98
N ASP A 70 -7.44 5.43 -6.25
CA ASP A 70 -6.20 4.95 -6.88
C ASP A 70 -5.09 6.02 -6.80
N ALA A 71 -3.92 5.59 -6.34
CA ALA A 71 -2.69 6.38 -6.24
C ALA A 71 -1.72 6.19 -7.41
N ARG A 72 -2.16 5.48 -8.46
CA ARG A 72 -1.40 5.26 -9.68
C ARG A 72 -1.17 6.57 -10.42
N ARG A 73 0.07 6.76 -10.88
CA ARG A 73 0.53 7.93 -11.62
C ARG A 73 1.48 7.55 -12.75
N PRO A 74 1.71 8.44 -13.74
CA PRO A 74 2.77 8.26 -14.72
C PRO A 74 4.14 8.13 -14.05
N ILE A 75 5.04 7.39 -14.70
CA ILE A 75 6.42 7.26 -14.23
C ILE A 75 7.08 8.65 -14.26
N PRO A 76 7.58 9.17 -13.12
CA PRO A 76 8.19 10.49 -13.08
C PRO A 76 9.49 10.50 -13.88
N SER A 77 9.74 11.57 -14.64
CA SER A 77 10.98 11.76 -15.40
C SER A 77 12.23 11.78 -14.51
N SER A 78 12.08 12.17 -13.23
CA SER A 78 13.14 12.13 -12.22
C SER A 78 13.61 10.72 -11.86
N ARG A 79 12.85 9.67 -12.17
CA ARG A 79 13.24 8.28 -11.90
C ARG A 79 14.14 7.74 -13.00
N PHE A 80 13.66 7.81 -14.23
CA PHE A 80 14.41 7.44 -15.43
C PHE A 80 13.69 7.95 -16.68
N ASN A 81 14.43 8.09 -17.78
CA ASN A 81 13.86 8.44 -19.08
C ASN A 81 13.14 7.23 -19.69
N ILE A 82 11.81 7.19 -19.52
CA ILE A 82 10.97 6.10 -20.03
C ILE A 82 10.99 5.93 -21.54
N ASN A 83 11.23 7.02 -22.29
CA ASN A 83 11.30 6.99 -23.74
C ASN A 83 12.56 6.27 -24.25
N GLY A 84 13.59 6.14 -23.41
CA GLY A 84 14.81 5.37 -23.72
C GLY A 84 14.65 3.86 -23.62
N PHE A 85 13.56 3.36 -23.02
CA PHE A 85 13.28 1.94 -22.81
C PHE A 85 12.15 1.43 -23.71
N ASN A 86 12.07 1.96 -24.93
CA ASN A 86 11.12 1.50 -25.94
C ASN A 86 11.76 0.42 -26.83
N ASP A 87 10.92 -0.29 -27.58
CA ASP A 87 11.33 -1.40 -28.45
C ASP A 87 12.06 -0.95 -29.72
N ARG A 88 12.33 0.36 -29.87
CA ARG A 88 12.84 0.93 -31.13
C ARG A 88 14.32 0.65 -31.35
N LEU A 89 15.06 0.27 -30.30
CA LEU A 89 16.51 0.12 -30.36
C LEU A 89 17.00 -1.33 -30.50
N GLY A 90 16.09 -2.30 -30.65
CA GLY A 90 16.40 -3.66 -31.12
C GLY A 90 17.36 -4.51 -30.28
N GLY A 91 17.81 -4.04 -29.12
CA GLY A 91 18.87 -4.69 -28.33
C GLY A 91 18.51 -5.07 -26.89
N LYS A 92 17.33 -4.69 -26.39
CA LYS A 92 16.91 -4.98 -25.01
C LYS A 92 15.39 -5.00 -24.88
N ASP A 93 14.89 -5.86 -23.99
CA ASP A 93 13.46 -5.93 -23.69
C ASP A 93 12.91 -4.56 -23.26
N PRO A 94 11.85 -4.06 -23.93
CA PRO A 94 11.28 -2.77 -23.61
C PRO A 94 10.52 -2.81 -22.28
N ILE A 95 10.60 -1.72 -21.52
CA ILE A 95 9.72 -1.51 -20.37
C ILE A 95 8.37 -1.07 -20.93
N LYS A 96 7.38 -1.97 -20.92
CA LYS A 96 6.03 -1.69 -21.43
C LYS A 96 5.19 -0.86 -20.45
N THR A 97 5.46 -0.98 -19.15
CA THR A 97 4.73 -0.28 -18.10
C THR A 97 5.03 1.23 -18.13
N ARG A 98 3.98 2.06 -18.16
CA ARG A 98 4.07 3.54 -18.18
C ARG A 98 3.60 4.22 -16.89
N HIS A 99 3.08 3.44 -15.95
CA HIS A 99 2.48 3.94 -14.71
C HIS A 99 2.93 3.10 -13.52
N GLY A 100 2.83 3.66 -12.33
CA GLY A 100 3.10 2.97 -11.09
C GLY A 100 2.75 3.83 -9.88
N TYR A 101 3.18 3.37 -8.72
CA TYR A 101 2.95 4.00 -7.42
C TYR A 101 4.28 4.54 -6.93
N PHE A 102 4.44 5.87 -6.93
CA PHE A 102 5.72 6.51 -6.67
C PHE A 102 5.60 7.47 -5.50
N ILE A 103 6.57 7.38 -4.59
CA ILE A 103 6.78 8.39 -3.55
C ILE A 103 7.25 9.69 -4.23
N GLU A 104 6.63 10.80 -3.82
CA GLU A 104 6.88 12.13 -4.35
C GLU A 104 8.17 12.76 -3.83
N ASP A 105 8.56 12.53 -2.57
CA ASP A 105 9.74 13.20 -2.03
C ASP A 105 11.05 12.66 -2.60
N ASP A 106 12.07 13.52 -2.54
CA ASP A 106 13.41 13.22 -3.01
C ASP A 106 14.00 12.04 -2.21
N LEU A 107 14.14 10.89 -2.88
CA LEU A 107 14.73 9.68 -2.30
C LEU A 107 16.23 9.82 -2.03
N SER A 108 16.87 10.85 -2.57
CA SER A 108 18.28 11.15 -2.30
C SER A 108 18.48 11.80 -0.94
N ARG A 109 17.41 12.28 -0.30
CA ARG A 109 17.46 12.93 1.01
C ARG A 109 17.30 11.89 2.11
N LEU A 110 18.32 11.82 2.96
CA LEU A 110 18.33 11.07 4.20
C LEU A 110 18.87 12.00 5.28
N ASP A 111 18.22 12.05 6.43
CA ASP A 111 18.76 12.78 7.58
C ASP A 111 19.90 11.98 8.19
N THR A 112 21.10 12.23 7.66
CA THR A 112 22.33 11.61 8.16
C THR A 112 22.73 12.15 9.52
N THR A 113 22.27 13.34 9.92
CA THR A 113 22.58 13.91 11.24
C THR A 113 21.81 13.24 12.37
N PHE A 114 20.59 12.77 12.07
CA PHE A 114 19.81 11.94 12.98
C PHE A 114 20.37 10.51 13.10
N LEU A 115 20.90 9.94 12.02
CA LEU A 115 21.30 8.53 11.96
C LEU A 115 22.79 8.27 12.22
N MET A 116 23.67 9.22 11.94
CA MET A 116 25.13 9.02 11.96
C MET A 116 25.82 9.98 12.91
N THR A 117 26.95 9.54 13.47
CA THR A 117 27.84 10.42 14.21
C THR A 117 28.63 11.32 13.26
N LYS A 118 29.09 12.48 13.76
CA LYS A 118 29.86 13.46 12.97
C LYS A 118 31.08 12.84 12.28
N ASN A 119 31.79 11.93 12.95
CA ASN A 119 32.95 11.23 12.40
C ASN A 119 32.62 10.31 11.22
N GLU A 120 31.46 9.64 11.24
CA GLU A 120 31.03 8.76 10.14
C GLU A 120 30.60 9.59 8.92
N LEU A 121 29.97 10.73 9.19
CA LEU A 121 29.57 11.69 8.16
C LEU A 121 30.78 12.24 7.40
N ASP A 122 31.84 12.63 8.13
CA ASP A 122 33.08 13.13 7.53
C ASP A 122 33.73 12.06 6.64
N ARG A 123 33.73 10.79 7.05
CA ARG A 123 34.24 9.67 6.22
C ARG A 123 33.40 9.43 4.96
N PHE A 124 32.07 9.54 5.07
CA PHE A 124 31.19 9.41 3.90
C PHE A 124 31.48 10.53 2.87
N PHE A 125 31.66 11.76 3.33
CA PHE A 125 31.95 12.88 2.43
C PHE A 125 33.36 12.81 1.82
N LEU A 126 34.38 12.44 2.59
CA LEU A 126 35.74 12.29 2.08
C LEU A 126 35.86 11.18 1.03
N SER A 127 35.16 10.05 1.22
CA SER A 127 35.15 8.97 0.23
C SER A 127 34.42 9.36 -1.07
N ARG A 128 33.31 10.11 -0.99
CA ARG A 128 32.62 10.66 -2.17
C ARG A 128 33.44 11.72 -2.92
N LEU A 129 34.22 12.54 -2.21
CA LEU A 129 35.11 13.52 -2.83
C LEU A 129 36.25 12.83 -3.59
N ALA A 130 36.83 11.77 -3.03
CA ALA A 130 37.88 10.99 -3.69
C ALA A 130 37.38 10.29 -4.96
N GLN A 131 36.15 9.75 -4.98
CA GLN A 131 35.55 9.12 -6.16
C GLN A 131 35.19 10.09 -7.31
N ARG A 132 35.17 11.40 -7.04
CA ARG A 132 34.73 12.43 -8.00
C ARG A 132 35.89 13.22 -8.61
N LEU A 133 37.11 12.99 -8.12
CA LEU A 133 38.35 13.62 -8.56
C LEU A 133 39.29 12.66 -9.32
N GLY A 134 38.88 11.39 -9.52
CA GLY A 134 39.54 10.43 -10.40
C GLY A 134 38.64 10.07 -11.57
#